data_AF-X8J1P0-F1
#
_entry.id   AF-X8J1P0-F1
#
_cell.length_a   1.000
_cell.length_b   1.000
_cell.length_c   1.000
_cell.angle_alpha   90.00
_cell.angle_beta   90.00
_cell.angle_gamma   90.00
#
_symmetry.space_group_name_H-M   'P 1'
#
loop_
_entity.id
_entity.type
_entity.pdbx_description
1 polymer ?
#
loop_
_entity_poly.entity_id
_entity_poly.type
_entity_poly.pdbx_seq_one_letter_code
_entity_poly.pdbx_strand_id
1 'polypeptide(L)'
;MSRLGIIRGVFELDGAIDITFDTPWSTIHLANVHARLDSSGPVFSEAEVRETVLANPSLASLAITSQPRWLRKPDSITGTRSSVILSFEDPDGAIARTLLKTPIYAFGSPVTVKPWLPKPAIKTRTTSSGPHHSGDAMDVV
;
A
#
# COMPACT_ATOMS: atom_id res chain seq x y z
N MET A 1 -1.74 -17.55 31.36
CA MET A 1 -1.64 -16.16 31.87
C MET A 1 -1.18 -15.26 30.73
N SER A 2 -1.91 -14.18 30.46
CA SER A 2 -1.59 -13.25 29.37
C SER A 2 -0.33 -12.44 29.69
N ARG A 3 0.64 -12.38 28.76
CA ARG A 3 1.90 -11.62 28.91
C ARG A 3 1.78 -10.13 28.53
N LEU A 4 0.57 -9.67 28.21
CA LEU A 4 0.32 -8.30 27.73
C LEU A 4 0.79 -7.23 28.72
N GLY A 5 0.71 -7.47 30.03
CA GLY A 5 1.21 -6.53 31.05
C GLY A 5 2.72 -6.29 30.96
N ILE A 6 3.50 -7.33 30.63
CA ILE A 6 4.95 -7.22 30.44
C ILE A 6 5.25 -6.43 29.18
N ILE A 7 4.58 -6.76 28.07
CA ILE A 7 4.78 -6.07 26.78
C ILE A 7 4.46 -4.57 26.94
N ARG A 8 3.32 -4.24 27.55
CA ARG A 8 2.93 -2.85 27.80
C ARG A 8 3.96 -2.11 28.68
N GLY A 9 4.44 -2.76 29.74
CA GLY A 9 5.46 -2.18 30.61
C GLY A 9 6.81 -1.96 29.93
N VAL A 10 7.24 -2.90 29.07
CA VAL A 10 8.52 -2.80 28.34
C VAL A 10 8.48 -1.73 27.25
N PHE A 11 7.35 -1.57 26.56
CA PHE A 11 7.19 -0.60 25.48
C PHE A 11 6.53 0.71 25.92
N GLU A 12 6.34 0.91 27.23
CA GLU A 12 5.69 2.09 27.81
C GLU A 12 4.34 2.41 27.14
N LEU A 13 3.58 1.38 26.76
CA LEU A 13 2.32 1.52 26.04
C LEU A 13 1.18 1.82 27.01
N ASP A 14 0.35 2.81 26.66
CA ASP A 14 -0.90 3.11 27.36
C ASP A 14 -1.82 1.88 27.40
N GLY A 15 -2.58 1.75 28.49
CA GLY A 15 -3.75 0.88 28.63
C GLY A 15 -4.70 0.90 27.42
N ALA A 16 -4.85 2.05 26.77
CA ALA A 16 -5.71 2.23 25.61
C ALA A 16 -5.15 1.70 24.28
N ILE A 17 -3.87 1.34 24.20
CA ILE A 17 -3.28 0.84 22.95
C ILE A 17 -3.64 -0.64 22.76
N ASP A 18 -4.30 -0.93 21.65
CA ASP A 18 -4.60 -2.29 21.23
C ASP A 18 -3.33 -2.97 20.69
N ILE A 19 -3.00 -4.12 21.29
CA ILE A 19 -1.91 -4.98 20.84
C ILE A 19 -2.54 -6.13 20.08
N THR A 20 -2.29 -6.18 18.77
CA THR A 20 -2.77 -7.24 17.87
C THR A 20 -1.66 -8.23 17.54
N PHE A 21 -2.04 -9.38 16.97
CA PHE A 21 -1.08 -10.32 16.42
C PHE A 21 -0.45 -9.77 15.14
N ASP A 22 0.77 -10.23 14.85
CA ASP A 22 1.41 -10.02 13.54
C ASP A 22 0.66 -10.85 12.48
N THR A 23 -0.46 -10.30 12.02
CA THR A 23 -1.33 -10.88 11.01
C THR A 23 -0.91 -10.41 9.63
N PRO A 24 -0.73 -11.31 8.65
CA PRO A 24 -0.48 -10.91 7.27
C PRO A 24 -1.57 -9.98 6.75
N TRP A 25 -1.14 -8.94 6.05
CA TRP A 25 -2.00 -7.95 5.41
C TRP A 25 -1.91 -8.01 3.89
N SER A 26 -3.01 -7.65 3.24
CA SER A 26 -3.07 -7.42 1.81
C SER A 26 -3.26 -5.93 1.53
N THR A 27 -2.77 -5.49 0.36
CA THR A 27 -3.02 -4.15 -0.17
C THR A 27 -3.70 -4.27 -1.51
N ILE A 28 -4.70 -3.42 -1.77
CA ILE A 28 -5.36 -3.32 -3.07
C ILE A 28 -5.23 -1.93 -3.65
N HIS A 29 -5.24 -1.88 -4.98
CA HIS A 29 -5.20 -0.64 -5.75
C HIS A 29 -6.56 -0.41 -6.39
N LEU A 30 -7.22 0.69 -6.03
CA LEU A 30 -8.41 1.18 -6.70
C LEU A 30 -7.97 2.17 -7.79
N ALA A 31 -8.04 1.74 -9.04
CA ALA A 31 -7.72 2.55 -10.20
C ALA A 31 -8.97 3.27 -10.73
N ASN A 32 -8.74 4.34 -11.49
CA ASN A 32 -9.77 5.07 -12.23
C ASN A 32 -10.79 5.81 -11.33
N VAL A 33 -10.38 6.18 -10.12
CA VAL A 33 -11.21 6.90 -9.14
C VAL A 33 -11.32 8.38 -9.55
N HIS A 34 -12.52 8.96 -9.51
CA HIS A 34 -12.70 10.39 -9.73
C HIS A 34 -11.97 11.19 -8.66
N ALA A 35 -11.09 12.08 -9.09
CA ALA A 35 -10.29 12.90 -8.19
C ALA A 35 -10.93 14.28 -7.95
N ARG A 36 -11.81 14.73 -8.83
CA ARG A 36 -12.47 16.05 -8.82
C ARG A 36 -13.78 15.98 -9.62
N LEU A 37 -14.69 16.92 -9.38
CA LEU A 37 -15.98 17.00 -10.08
C LEU A 37 -15.83 17.45 -11.54
N ASP A 38 -14.97 18.43 -11.77
CA ASP A 38 -14.65 19.04 -13.05
C ASP A 38 -13.12 19.16 -13.22
N SER A 39 -12.63 19.45 -14.43
CA SER A 39 -11.19 19.55 -14.69
C SER A 39 -10.51 20.70 -13.93
N SER A 40 -11.26 21.75 -13.57
CA SER A 40 -10.79 22.94 -12.85
C SER A 40 -10.94 22.88 -11.32
N GLY A 41 -11.80 22.02 -10.80
CA GLY A 41 -12.12 21.99 -9.37
C GLY A 41 -11.05 21.35 -8.51
N PRO A 42 -11.14 21.50 -7.18
CA PRO A 42 -10.16 20.93 -6.26
C PRO A 42 -10.19 19.41 -6.28
N VAL A 43 -9.06 18.81 -5.94
CA VAL A 43 -8.98 17.36 -5.69
C VAL A 43 -9.70 17.05 -4.38
N PHE A 44 -10.51 15.99 -4.35
CA PHE A 44 -11.16 15.52 -3.13
C PHE A 44 -10.13 15.23 -2.04
N SER A 45 -10.45 15.63 -0.82
CA SER A 45 -9.65 15.40 0.38
C SER A 45 -9.53 13.90 0.69
N GLU A 46 -8.53 13.53 1.49
CA GLU A 46 -8.39 12.14 1.94
C GLU A 46 -9.59 11.68 2.79
N ALA A 47 -10.25 12.60 3.51
CA ALA A 47 -11.45 12.30 4.28
C ALA A 47 -12.62 11.90 3.38
N GLU A 48 -12.88 12.65 2.31
CA GLU A 48 -13.92 12.34 1.32
C GLU A 48 -13.63 11.02 0.60
N VAL A 49 -12.36 10.77 0.27
CA VAL A 49 -11.93 9.48 -0.32
C VAL A 49 -12.22 8.33 0.63
N ARG A 50 -11.84 8.47 1.90
CA ARG A 50 -12.10 7.44 2.91
C ARG A 50 -13.59 7.17 3.05
N GLU A 51 -14.40 8.21 3.16
CA GLU A 51 -15.86 8.08 3.28
C GLU A 51 -16.44 7.33 2.08
N THR A 52 -16.14 7.76 0.84
CA THR A 52 -16.73 7.11 -0.33
C THR A 52 -16.22 5.67 -0.52
N VAL A 53 -14.98 5.36 -0.16
CA VAL A 53 -14.43 4.01 -0.30
C VAL A 53 -15.04 3.09 0.76
N LEU A 54 -15.14 3.56 2.01
CA LEU A 54 -15.73 2.78 3.11
C LEU A 54 -17.26 2.74 3.08
N ALA A 55 -17.92 3.50 2.19
CA ALA A 55 -19.34 3.30 1.90
C ALA A 55 -19.63 1.95 1.20
N ASN A 56 -18.62 1.28 0.64
CA ASN A 56 -18.78 -0.05 0.05
C ASN A 56 -18.82 -1.11 1.17
N PRO A 57 -19.90 -1.90 1.30
CA PRO A 57 -20.02 -2.89 2.38
C PRO A 57 -18.89 -3.93 2.41
N SER A 58 -18.40 -4.31 1.23
CA SER A 58 -17.27 -5.24 1.06
C SER A 58 -15.93 -4.70 1.57
N LEU A 59 -15.81 -3.39 1.78
CA LEU A 59 -14.63 -2.73 2.33
C LEU A 59 -14.84 -2.25 3.77
N ALA A 60 -16.04 -1.79 4.10
CA ALA A 60 -16.42 -1.30 5.43
C ALA A 60 -16.27 -2.35 6.54
N SER A 61 -16.49 -3.62 6.18
CA SER A 61 -16.46 -4.77 7.10
C SER A 61 -15.06 -5.33 7.34
N LEU A 62 -14.04 -4.81 6.65
CA LEU A 62 -12.67 -5.31 6.74
C LEU A 62 -11.93 -4.70 7.94
N ALA A 63 -11.00 -5.47 8.51
CA ALA A 63 -10.02 -4.96 9.46
C ALA A 63 -8.97 -4.11 8.72
N ILE A 64 -9.27 -2.83 8.51
CA ILE A 64 -8.41 -1.89 7.79
C ILE A 64 -7.16 -1.56 8.62
N THR A 65 -5.99 -1.88 8.10
CA THR A 65 -4.68 -1.58 8.70
C THR A 65 -4.09 -0.27 8.17
N SER A 66 -4.37 0.08 6.91
CA SER A 66 -4.06 1.39 6.34
C SER A 66 -5.31 1.97 5.69
N GLN A 67 -5.71 3.14 6.19
CA GLN A 67 -6.88 3.87 5.70
C GLN A 67 -6.78 4.18 4.19
N PRO A 68 -7.91 4.22 3.47
CA PRO A 68 -7.94 4.60 2.06
C PRO A 68 -7.36 5.99 1.86
N ARG A 69 -6.39 6.10 0.96
CA ARG A 69 -5.69 7.35 0.65
C ARG A 69 -5.26 7.41 -0.80
N TRP A 70 -5.05 8.62 -1.31
CA TRP A 70 -4.53 8.81 -2.66
C TRP A 70 -3.13 8.20 -2.80
N LEU A 71 -2.93 7.43 -3.87
CA LEU A 71 -1.62 6.87 -4.22
C LEU A 71 -0.64 7.97 -4.61
N ARG A 72 -1.13 9.02 -5.28
CA ARG A 72 -0.37 10.24 -5.59
C ARG A 72 -0.75 11.31 -4.58
N LYS A 73 0.18 12.23 -4.28
CA LYS A 73 -0.15 13.41 -3.48
C LYS A 73 -1.27 14.20 -4.18
N PRO A 74 -2.27 14.72 -3.45
CA PRO A 74 -3.35 15.51 -4.04
C PRO A 74 -2.84 16.60 -5.01
N ASP A 75 -1.80 17.33 -4.63
CA ASP A 75 -1.21 18.42 -5.41
C ASP A 75 -0.58 17.96 -6.75
N SER A 76 -0.20 16.68 -6.87
CA SER A 76 0.40 16.14 -8.10
C SER A 76 -0.61 15.45 -9.02
N ILE A 77 -1.90 15.45 -8.64
CA ILE A 77 -2.98 14.92 -9.46
C ILE A 77 -3.44 16.01 -10.42
N THR A 78 -2.95 15.98 -11.66
CA THR A 78 -3.32 16.94 -12.72
C THR A 78 -4.58 16.54 -13.50
N GLY A 79 -4.96 15.26 -13.45
CA GLY A 79 -6.12 14.72 -14.16
C GLY A 79 -7.41 14.73 -13.36
N THR A 80 -8.51 14.40 -14.04
CA THR A 80 -9.84 14.19 -13.42
C THR A 80 -9.95 12.87 -12.67
N ARG A 81 -9.01 11.94 -12.89
CA ARG A 81 -8.98 10.63 -12.25
C ARG A 81 -7.61 10.31 -11.67
N SER A 82 -7.62 9.54 -10.60
CA SER A 82 -6.42 9.10 -9.90
C SER A 82 -6.64 7.69 -9.34
N SER A 83 -5.82 7.31 -8.36
CA SER A 83 -5.76 5.99 -7.78
C SER A 83 -5.70 6.06 -6.27
N VAL A 84 -6.43 5.16 -5.61
CA VAL A 84 -6.50 5.03 -4.16
C VAL A 84 -5.91 3.69 -3.77
N ILE A 85 -5.26 3.65 -2.61
CA ILE A 85 -4.76 2.41 -1.99
C ILE A 85 -5.34 2.27 -0.60
N LEU A 86 -5.55 1.02 -0.18
CA LEU A 86 -5.90 0.65 1.19
C LEU A 86 -5.30 -0.72 1.52
N SER A 87 -5.05 -0.94 2.81
CA SER A 87 -4.52 -2.20 3.33
C SER A 87 -5.42 -2.72 4.44
N PHE A 88 -5.55 -4.05 4.52
CA PHE A 88 -6.39 -4.75 5.48
C PHE A 88 -5.76 -6.07 5.87
N GLU A 89 -6.16 -6.60 7.03
CA GLU A 89 -5.76 -7.95 7.44
C GLU A 89 -6.33 -8.99 6.47
N ASP A 90 -5.47 -9.88 5.97
CA ASP A 90 -5.83 -10.90 4.99
C ASP A 90 -4.89 -12.10 5.15
N PRO A 91 -5.15 -12.96 6.16
CA PRO A 91 -4.22 -14.01 6.56
C PRO A 91 -3.86 -15.00 5.45
N ASP A 92 -4.79 -15.26 4.52
CA ASP A 92 -4.69 -16.28 3.46
C ASP A 92 -4.79 -15.71 2.03
N GLY A 93 -4.90 -14.38 1.90
CA GLY A 93 -5.07 -13.69 0.63
C GLY A 93 -6.46 -13.84 0.01
N ALA A 94 -7.41 -14.50 0.66
CA ALA A 94 -8.72 -14.79 0.09
C ALA A 94 -9.58 -13.52 -0.06
N ILE A 95 -9.43 -12.57 0.86
CA ILE A 95 -10.16 -11.31 0.82
C ILE A 95 -9.69 -10.51 -0.40
N ALA A 96 -8.38 -10.35 -0.59
CA ALA A 96 -7.85 -9.67 -1.78
C ALA A 96 -8.32 -10.33 -3.08
N ARG A 97 -8.26 -11.67 -3.18
CA ARG A 97 -8.74 -12.41 -4.37
C ARG A 97 -10.23 -12.17 -4.66
N THR A 98 -11.04 -12.03 -3.61
CA THR A 98 -12.48 -11.75 -3.74
C THR A 98 -12.72 -10.31 -4.17
N LEU A 99 -12.03 -9.35 -3.57
CA LEU A 99 -12.16 -7.93 -3.90
C LEU A 99 -11.76 -7.63 -5.36
N LEU A 100 -10.81 -8.37 -5.93
CA LEU A 100 -10.46 -8.24 -7.35
C LEU A 100 -11.63 -8.53 -8.31
N LYS A 101 -12.63 -9.28 -7.87
CA LYS A 101 -13.82 -9.65 -8.66
C LYS A 101 -15.07 -8.88 -8.23
N THR A 102 -14.99 -8.18 -7.10
CA THR A 102 -16.13 -7.50 -6.49
C THR A 102 -16.30 -6.12 -7.12
N PRO A 103 -17.53 -5.73 -7.52
CA PRO A 103 -17.77 -4.38 -7.98
C PRO A 103 -17.62 -3.40 -6.80
N ILE A 104 -16.73 -2.42 -6.97
CA ILE A 104 -16.48 -1.34 -6.00
C ILE A 104 -16.81 -0.01 -6.67
N TYR A 105 -17.38 0.91 -5.91
CA TYR A 105 -17.77 2.23 -6.38
C TYR A 105 -17.07 3.32 -5.55
N ALA A 106 -16.72 4.43 -6.19
CA ALA A 106 -16.26 5.62 -5.51
C ALA A 106 -16.80 6.86 -6.22
N PHE A 107 -17.32 7.83 -5.46
CA PHE A 107 -17.97 9.03 -5.99
C PHE A 107 -19.07 8.70 -7.02
N GLY A 108 -19.89 7.68 -6.74
CA GLY A 108 -21.00 7.25 -7.60
C GLY A 108 -20.59 6.52 -8.89
N SER A 109 -19.31 6.27 -9.12
CA SER A 109 -18.80 5.60 -10.34
C SER A 109 -18.11 4.28 -10.02
N PRO A 110 -18.19 3.26 -10.90
CA PRO A 110 -17.46 2.02 -10.72
C PRO A 110 -15.95 2.26 -10.86
N VAL A 111 -15.17 1.63 -9.99
CA VAL A 111 -13.70 1.69 -9.99
C VAL A 111 -13.10 0.33 -10.32
N THR A 112 -11.87 0.32 -10.83
CA THR A 112 -11.19 -0.93 -11.16
C THR A 112 -10.30 -1.34 -10.01
N VAL A 113 -10.60 -2.48 -9.39
CA VAL A 113 -9.73 -3.07 -8.36
C VAL A 113 -8.58 -3.81 -9.05
N LYS A 114 -7.35 -3.52 -8.65
CA LYS A 114 -6.13 -4.13 -9.15
C LYS A 114 -5.30 -4.70 -8.01
N PRO A 115 -4.54 -5.79 -8.26
CA PRO A 115 -3.61 -6.30 -7.26
C PRO A 115 -2.50 -5.27 -7.02
N TRP A 116 -2.15 -5.05 -5.76
CA TRP A 116 -0.97 -4.28 -5.44
C TRP A 116 0.28 -5.13 -5.65
N LEU A 117 1.04 -4.83 -6.70
CA LEU A 117 2.33 -5.45 -6.91
C LEU A 117 3.41 -4.60 -6.22
N PRO A 118 4.24 -5.17 -5.34
CA PRO A 118 5.38 -4.45 -4.81
C PRO A 118 6.25 -3.99 -5.98
N LYS A 119 6.78 -2.76 -5.91
CA LYS A 119 7.77 -2.30 -6.89
C LYS A 119 8.88 -3.34 -6.94
N PRO A 120 9.28 -3.82 -8.13
CA PRO A 120 10.41 -4.74 -8.22
C PRO A 120 11.62 -4.06 -7.57
N ALA A 121 12.29 -4.79 -6.67
CA ALA A 121 13.52 -4.31 -6.07
C ALA A 121 14.48 -3.93 -7.21
N ILE A 122 14.92 -2.67 -7.22
CA ILE A 122 15.99 -2.24 -8.12
C ILE A 122 17.20 -3.04 -7.69
N LYS A 123 17.60 -4.03 -8.50
CA LYS A 123 18.86 -4.74 -8.29
C LYS A 123 19.98 -3.73 -8.49
N THR A 124 20.53 -3.18 -7.42
CA THR A 124 21.77 -2.41 -7.47
C THR A 124 22.85 -3.37 -7.95
N ARG A 125 23.28 -3.22 -9.20
CA ARG A 125 24.39 -3.99 -9.76
C ARG A 125 25.66 -3.51 -9.08
N THR A 126 26.07 -4.17 -8.00
CA THR A 126 27.38 -3.96 -7.37
C THR A 126 28.44 -4.37 -8.39
N THR A 127 28.97 -3.41 -9.14
CA THR A 127 30.20 -3.63 -9.89
C THR A 127 31.33 -3.69 -8.88
N SER A 128 31.71 -4.89 -8.47
CA SER A 128 32.99 -5.12 -7.82
C SER A 128 34.07 -4.88 -8.88
N SER A 129 34.59 -3.65 -8.94
CA SER A 129 35.87 -3.38 -9.59
C SER A 129 36.96 -4.05 -8.75
N GLY A 130 37.30 -5.29 -9.07
CA GLY A 130 38.46 -5.96 -8.52
C GLY A 130 39.75 -5.25 -8.98
N PRO A 131 40.80 -5.18 -8.15
CA PRO A 131 42.08 -4.60 -8.57
C PRO A 131 42.72 -5.47 -9.65
N HIS A 132 43.13 -4.83 -10.75
CA HIS A 132 43.93 -5.46 -11.79
C HIS A 132 45.36 -5.64 -11.27
N HIS A 133 45.72 -6.87 -10.88
CA HIS A 133 47.11 -7.26 -10.66
C HIS A 133 47.79 -7.43 -12.03
N SER A 134 48.73 -6.55 -12.38
CA SER A 134 49.69 -6.75 -13.46
C SER A 134 50.95 -7.41 -12.93
N GLY A 135 51.33 -8.52 -13.56
CA GLY A 135 52.53 -9.33 -13.36
C GLY A 135 52.22 -10.70 -14.00
N ASP A 136 52.99 -11.28 -14.89
CA ASP A 136 54.43 -11.17 -15.13
C ASP A 136 54.79 -11.86 -16.47
N ALA A 137 56.02 -11.65 -16.92
CA ALA A 137 56.84 -12.51 -17.81
C ALA A 137 56.46 -12.70 -19.29
N MET A 138 57.26 -12.07 -20.17
CA MET A 138 57.70 -12.70 -21.42
C MET A 138 59.19 -13.04 -21.29
N ASP A 139 59.46 -14.34 -21.34
CA ASP A 139 60.77 -14.97 -21.46
C ASP A 139 60.96 -15.34 -22.94
N VAL A 140 61.96 -14.82 -23.64
CA VAL A 140 62.58 -15.50 -24.79
C VAL A 140 64.03 -15.03 -24.98
N VAL A 141 64.96 -15.95 -24.71
CA VAL A 141 66.29 -16.25 -25.31
C VAL A 141 66.96 -15.17 -26.16
#